data_AF-A0A9E4EGD3-F1
#
_entry.id   AF-A0A9E4EGD3-F1
#
_cell.length_a   1.000
_cell.length_b   1.000
_cell.length_c   1.000
_cell.angle_alpha   90.00
_cell.angle_beta   90.00
_cell.angle_gamma   90.00
#
_symmetry.space_group_name_H-M   'P 1'
#
loop_
_entity.id
_entity.type
_entity.pdbx_description
1 polymer ?
#
loop_
_entity_poly.entity_id
_entity_poly.type
_entity_poly.pdbx_seq_one_letter_code
_entity_poly.pdbx_strand_id
1 'polypeptide(L)'
;LMRKGAELPEVLIRIPFLFVGPDVLASDQPHPAHITTADVMPTICEALGTDIPRGVQGRSLWALLTGKDYPEEEFDSAYSEHGFGGLHYTADYDDGGDVDGLHPAVGFDELNGCSQSGTMRAIRSGDWKLIFDMQERGQLYNLAKDPVELNDLFGHPDYADVQSKMLAKLLGWTLRAQDPLPHPRRRYKFKSDRQNYWSPYR
;
A
#
# COMPACT_ATOMS: atom_id res chain seq x y z
N LEU A 1 16.12 -5.62 -16.43
CA LEU A 1 15.27 -5.41 -15.25
C LEU A 1 15.18 -3.91 -14.83
N MET A 2 15.55 -2.94 -15.69
CA MET A 2 15.60 -1.49 -15.38
C MET A 2 14.29 -0.79 -14.97
N ARG A 3 13.18 -1.51 -14.80
CA ARG A 3 11.86 -0.95 -14.43
C ARG A 3 11.17 -1.71 -13.31
N LYS A 4 11.83 -2.69 -12.69
CA LYS A 4 11.26 -3.34 -11.51
C LYS A 4 11.34 -2.33 -10.36
N GLY A 5 10.25 -1.62 -10.11
CA GLY A 5 10.19 -0.55 -9.12
C GLY A 5 9.82 0.84 -9.66
N ALA A 6 9.52 0.98 -10.95
CA ALA A 6 8.92 2.21 -11.46
C ALA A 6 7.40 2.16 -11.23
N GLU A 7 6.89 3.11 -10.45
CA GLU A 7 5.45 3.31 -10.19
C GLU A 7 4.77 2.16 -9.42
N LEU A 8 3.45 2.03 -9.56
CA LEU A 8 2.62 1.11 -8.77
C LEU A 8 1.70 0.19 -9.61
N PRO A 9 2.15 -0.45 -10.72
CA PRO A 9 1.33 -1.40 -11.47
C PRO A 9 1.14 -2.73 -10.71
N GLU A 10 0.06 -3.46 -10.98
CA GLU A 10 -0.30 -4.72 -10.34
C GLU A 10 0.79 -5.76 -10.45
N VAL A 11 1.44 -5.84 -11.60
CA VAL A 11 2.53 -6.79 -11.84
C VAL A 11 3.70 -6.61 -10.87
N LEU A 12 3.82 -5.43 -10.24
CA LEU A 12 4.83 -5.15 -9.21
C LEU A 12 4.27 -5.24 -7.79
N ILE A 13 3.05 -4.75 -7.55
CA ILE A 13 2.52 -4.63 -6.18
C ILE A 13 1.71 -5.84 -5.70
N ARG A 14 1.17 -6.66 -6.62
CA ARG A 14 0.40 -7.85 -6.27
C ARG A 14 1.30 -9.07 -6.20
N ILE A 15 1.70 -9.41 -4.98
CA ILE A 15 2.55 -10.56 -4.69
C ILE A 15 1.72 -11.76 -4.21
N PRO A 16 2.16 -13.00 -4.47
CA PRO A 16 1.57 -14.17 -3.85
C PRO A 16 1.81 -14.17 -2.34
N PHE A 17 0.79 -14.54 -1.57
CA PHE A 17 0.87 -14.67 -0.12
C PHE A 17 0.16 -15.95 0.32
N LEU A 18 0.85 -16.80 1.09
CA LEU A 18 0.31 -17.99 1.72
C LEU A 18 0.70 -17.99 3.19
N PHE A 19 -0.23 -18.38 4.06
CA PHE A 19 -0.01 -18.51 5.48
C PHE A 19 -0.40 -19.92 5.94
N VAL A 20 0.50 -20.62 6.62
CA VAL A 20 0.29 -21.99 7.09
C VAL A 20 0.76 -22.08 8.53
N GLY A 21 -0.06 -22.67 9.39
CA GLY A 21 0.28 -22.86 10.79
C GLY A 21 -0.85 -23.49 11.60
N PRO A 22 -0.65 -23.66 12.91
CA PRO A 22 -1.70 -24.11 13.83
C PRO A 22 -2.91 -23.17 13.78
N ASP A 23 -4.11 -23.75 13.87
CA ASP A 23 -5.41 -23.05 13.90
C ASP A 23 -5.78 -22.23 12.65
N VAL A 24 -4.87 -22.09 11.70
CA VAL A 24 -5.13 -21.45 10.41
C VAL A 24 -6.04 -22.36 9.60
N LEU A 25 -7.15 -21.81 9.13
CA LEU A 25 -8.10 -22.57 8.33
C LEU A 25 -7.49 -22.90 6.97
N ALA A 26 -7.54 -24.19 6.62
CA ALA A 26 -7.18 -24.62 5.27
C ALA A 26 -8.21 -24.09 4.27
N SER A 27 -7.74 -23.47 3.21
CA SER A 27 -8.54 -23.04 2.05
C SER A 27 -7.77 -23.32 0.78
N ASP A 28 -8.45 -23.85 -0.23
CA ASP A 28 -7.92 -23.98 -1.59
C ASP A 28 -8.25 -22.78 -2.48
N GLN A 29 -9.07 -21.84 -1.98
CA GLN A 29 -9.46 -20.62 -2.66
C GLN A 29 -8.70 -19.40 -2.13
N PRO A 30 -8.38 -18.41 -2.99
CA PRO A 30 -7.91 -17.10 -2.56
C PRO A 30 -8.95 -16.40 -1.67
N HIS A 31 -8.48 -15.72 -0.62
CA HIS A 31 -9.33 -14.89 0.20
C HIS A 31 -9.63 -13.55 -0.49
N PRO A 32 -10.87 -13.02 -0.46
CA PRO A 32 -11.23 -11.75 -1.13
C PRO A 32 -10.68 -10.49 -0.42
N ALA A 33 -10.03 -10.66 0.73
CA ALA A 33 -9.54 -9.53 1.54
C ALA A 33 -8.37 -8.84 0.85
N HIS A 34 -8.39 -7.53 0.87
CA HIS A 34 -7.25 -6.71 0.48
C HIS A 34 -6.32 -6.52 1.68
N ILE A 35 -5.13 -7.09 1.56
CA ILE A 35 -4.08 -7.07 2.59
C ILE A 35 -2.81 -6.44 2.04
N THR A 36 -1.88 -6.10 2.93
CA THR A 36 -0.56 -5.56 2.62
C THR A 36 0.53 -6.35 3.34
N THR A 37 1.77 -6.26 2.86
CA THR A 37 2.91 -6.90 3.54
C THR A 37 3.11 -6.38 4.97
N ALA A 38 2.69 -5.14 5.26
CA ALA A 38 2.77 -4.57 6.60
C ALA A 38 1.90 -5.32 7.62
N ASP A 39 0.87 -6.04 7.16
CA ASP A 39 -0.06 -6.82 8.00
C ASP A 39 0.59 -8.08 8.60
N VAL A 40 1.74 -8.52 8.09
CA VAL A 40 2.44 -9.75 8.53
C VAL A 40 2.93 -9.64 9.98
N MET A 41 3.60 -8.53 10.32
CA MET A 41 4.16 -8.31 11.65
C MET A 41 3.09 -8.33 12.77
N PRO A 42 1.99 -7.55 12.70
CA PRO A 42 0.95 -7.58 13.73
C PRO A 42 0.22 -8.92 13.78
N THR A 43 0.09 -9.64 12.65
CA THR A 43 -0.47 -10.99 12.62
C THR A 43 0.36 -11.98 13.44
N ILE A 44 1.69 -11.94 13.28
CA ILE A 44 2.59 -12.80 14.08
C ILE A 44 2.53 -12.42 15.56
N CYS A 45 2.49 -11.13 15.90
CA CYS A 45 2.34 -10.69 17.29
C CYS A 45 1.05 -11.25 17.92
N GLU A 46 -0.08 -11.14 17.23
CA GLU A 46 -1.35 -11.66 17.75
C GLU A 46 -1.34 -13.19 17.87
N ALA A 47 -0.78 -13.90 16.89
CA ALA A 47 -0.63 -15.36 16.93
C ALA A 47 0.22 -15.83 18.13
N LEU A 48 1.25 -15.08 18.48
CA LEU A 48 2.11 -15.34 19.65
C LEU A 48 1.50 -14.84 20.98
N GLY A 49 0.37 -14.13 20.93
CA GLY A 49 -0.24 -13.50 22.11
C GLY A 49 0.58 -12.35 22.68
N THR A 50 1.41 -11.70 21.86
CA THR A 50 2.23 -10.55 22.26
C THR A 50 1.62 -9.23 21.79
N ASP A 51 2.07 -8.15 22.42
CA ASP A 51 1.69 -6.80 22.06
C ASP A 51 2.29 -6.39 20.71
N ILE A 52 1.47 -5.81 19.84
CA ILE A 52 1.93 -5.16 18.59
C ILE A 52 2.83 -3.96 18.96
N PRO A 53 4.08 -3.87 18.46
CA PRO A 53 4.95 -2.74 18.76
C PRO A 53 4.44 -1.39 18.26
N ARG A 54 4.93 -0.32 18.87
CA ARG A 54 4.64 1.07 18.43
C ARG A 54 5.16 1.29 17.02
N GLY A 55 4.43 2.09 16.24
CA GLY A 55 4.80 2.45 14.86
C GLY A 55 4.53 1.37 13.81
N VAL A 56 4.05 0.18 14.19
CA VAL A 56 3.62 -0.84 13.21
C VAL A 56 2.33 -0.37 12.56
N GLN A 57 2.32 -0.17 11.24
CA GLN A 57 1.16 0.40 10.53
C GLN A 57 0.20 -0.64 9.93
N GLY A 58 0.60 -1.91 9.89
CA GLY A 58 -0.25 -2.99 9.40
C GLY A 58 -1.31 -3.40 10.40
N ARG A 59 -2.18 -4.31 9.99
CA ARG A 59 -3.33 -4.80 10.74
C ARG A 59 -3.23 -6.30 10.90
N SER A 60 -3.66 -6.82 12.02
CA SER A 60 -3.60 -8.27 12.21
C SER A 60 -4.63 -8.99 11.34
N LEU A 61 -4.15 -9.98 10.60
CA LEU A 61 -4.94 -10.93 9.80
C LEU A 61 -5.38 -12.15 10.63
N TRP A 62 -4.98 -12.25 11.90
CA TRP A 62 -5.12 -13.50 12.65
C TRP A 62 -6.58 -13.93 12.83
N ALA A 63 -7.50 -12.98 13.07
CA ALA A 63 -8.93 -13.27 13.13
C ALA A 63 -9.44 -13.86 11.80
N LEU A 64 -9.07 -13.23 10.69
CA LEU A 64 -9.39 -13.69 9.33
C LEU A 64 -8.81 -15.09 9.05
N LEU A 65 -7.54 -15.33 9.37
CA LEU A 65 -6.85 -16.61 9.13
C LEU A 65 -7.41 -17.77 9.97
N THR A 66 -7.96 -17.47 11.15
CA THR A 66 -8.50 -18.48 12.08
C THR A 66 -10.03 -18.57 12.06
N GLY A 67 -10.69 -17.88 11.13
CA GLY A 67 -12.15 -17.89 10.97
C GLY A 67 -12.93 -17.26 12.12
N LYS A 68 -12.32 -16.32 12.84
CA LYS A 68 -12.98 -15.52 13.88
C LYS A 68 -13.59 -14.27 13.24
N ASP A 69 -14.54 -13.66 13.94
CA ASP A 69 -15.14 -12.40 13.52
C ASP A 69 -14.07 -11.30 13.36
N TYR A 70 -14.12 -10.61 12.23
CA TYR A 70 -13.26 -9.48 11.90
C TYR A 70 -14.06 -8.42 11.14
N PRO A 71 -13.65 -7.13 11.16
CA PRO A 71 -14.35 -6.09 10.41
C PRO A 71 -14.03 -6.21 8.91
N GLU A 72 -14.95 -6.75 8.11
CA GLU A 72 -14.75 -6.93 6.66
C GLU A 72 -14.45 -5.61 5.92
N GLU A 73 -15.10 -4.52 6.32
CA GLU A 73 -14.88 -3.18 5.75
C GLU A 73 -13.43 -2.70 5.89
N GLU A 74 -12.73 -3.16 6.93
CA GLU A 74 -11.32 -2.84 7.11
C GLU A 74 -10.49 -3.45 5.97
N PHE A 75 -10.83 -4.66 5.52
CA PHE A 75 -10.11 -5.38 4.46
C PHE A 75 -10.72 -5.20 3.06
N ASP A 76 -11.58 -4.19 2.88
CA ASP A 76 -12.17 -3.86 1.58
C ASP A 76 -11.20 -3.14 0.63
N SER A 77 -10.02 -2.76 1.15
CA SER A 77 -9.00 -2.04 0.40
C SER A 77 -7.57 -2.28 0.88
N ALA A 78 -6.63 -2.14 -0.05
CA ALA A 78 -5.19 -2.22 0.19
C ALA A 78 -4.49 -0.98 -0.36
N TYR A 79 -3.53 -0.48 0.41
CA TYR A 79 -2.82 0.76 0.17
C TYR A 79 -1.35 0.50 -0.18
N SER A 80 -0.79 1.29 -1.08
CA SER A 80 0.63 1.22 -1.45
C SER A 80 1.18 2.60 -1.75
N GLU A 81 2.46 2.80 -1.49
CA GLU A 81 3.15 4.07 -1.68
C GLU A 81 4.41 3.86 -2.52
N HIS A 82 4.77 4.89 -3.29
CA HIS A 82 6.02 4.95 -4.02
C HIS A 82 6.60 6.37 -3.99
N GLY A 83 7.93 6.44 -3.87
CA GLY A 83 8.73 7.65 -3.99
C GLY A 83 9.05 8.35 -2.67
N PHE A 84 10.13 9.15 -2.69
CA PHE A 84 10.68 9.84 -1.52
C PHE A 84 10.14 11.25 -1.29
N GLY A 85 9.28 11.75 -2.19
CA GLY A 85 8.84 13.14 -2.20
C GLY A 85 9.64 14.00 -3.18
N GLY A 86 9.43 15.32 -3.08
CA GLY A 86 9.98 16.27 -4.05
C GLY A 86 9.21 16.28 -5.37
N LEU A 87 9.80 16.90 -6.39
CA LEU A 87 9.27 16.89 -7.76
C LEU A 87 9.77 15.65 -8.50
N HIS A 88 9.02 15.20 -9.50
CA HIS A 88 9.52 14.18 -10.41
C HIS A 88 10.68 14.72 -11.23
N TYR A 89 11.68 13.88 -11.48
CA TYR A 89 12.64 14.15 -12.53
C TYR A 89 11.97 14.08 -13.90
N THR A 90 12.35 15.02 -14.76
CA THR A 90 11.83 15.16 -16.12
C THR A 90 12.97 14.94 -17.11
N ALA A 91 12.63 14.71 -18.39
CA ALA A 91 13.63 14.38 -19.42
C ALA A 91 14.67 15.50 -19.67
N ASP A 92 14.37 16.73 -19.24
CA ASP A 92 15.25 17.90 -19.29
C ASP A 92 16.18 18.01 -18.09
N TYR A 93 16.06 17.15 -17.08
CA TYR A 93 16.98 17.11 -15.95
C TYR A 93 18.22 16.27 -16.29
N ASP A 94 19.39 16.92 -16.27
CA ASP A 94 20.69 16.27 -16.36
C ASP A 94 21.12 15.85 -14.95
N ASP A 95 21.10 14.54 -14.69
CA ASP A 95 21.59 13.98 -13.42
C ASP A 95 23.12 13.99 -13.33
N GLY A 96 23.83 14.36 -14.39
CA GLY A 96 25.29 14.42 -14.43
C GLY A 96 25.94 13.07 -14.74
N GLY A 97 25.16 12.04 -15.06
CA GLY A 97 25.63 10.70 -15.46
C GLY A 97 26.35 9.95 -14.34
N ASP A 98 25.83 8.80 -13.94
CA ASP A 98 26.42 7.86 -12.95
C ASP A 98 26.39 8.28 -11.46
N VAL A 99 25.51 9.20 -11.03
CA VAL A 99 25.42 9.53 -9.59
C VAL A 99 24.59 8.56 -8.75
N ASP A 100 23.70 7.77 -9.36
CA ASP A 100 22.80 6.90 -8.59
C ASP A 100 22.32 5.71 -9.45
N GLY A 101 22.85 4.50 -9.23
CA GLY A 101 22.42 3.31 -9.98
C GLY A 101 23.48 2.30 -10.40
N LEU A 102 24.69 2.77 -10.72
CA LEU A 102 25.75 1.94 -11.34
C LEU A 102 27.03 2.06 -10.52
N HIS A 103 27.29 1.07 -9.67
CA HIS A 103 28.54 1.00 -8.92
C HIS A 103 29.58 0.18 -9.70
N PRO A 104 30.84 0.65 -9.83
CA PRO A 104 31.89 -0.05 -10.61
C PRO A 104 32.21 -1.46 -10.09
N ALA A 105 31.88 -1.75 -8.81
CA ALA A 105 31.88 -3.10 -8.28
C ALA A 105 30.47 -3.71 -8.35
N VAL A 106 30.07 -4.15 -9.55
CA VAL A 106 28.88 -4.98 -9.88
C VAL A 106 27.71 -4.78 -8.90
N GLY A 107 27.14 -3.58 -8.92
CA GLY A 107 25.90 -3.26 -8.20
C GLY A 107 24.98 -2.52 -9.15
N PHE A 108 23.84 -3.12 -9.46
CA PHE A 108 22.75 -2.50 -10.19
C PHE A 108 21.69 -2.09 -9.17
N ASP A 109 21.47 -0.79 -9.00
CA ASP A 109 20.38 -0.28 -8.16
C ASP A 109 19.14 -0.06 -9.02
N GLU A 110 18.11 -0.88 -8.82
CA GLU A 110 16.84 -0.80 -9.56
C GLU A 110 16.00 0.41 -9.12
N LEU A 111 16.40 1.09 -8.05
CA LEU A 111 15.67 2.15 -7.36
C LEU A 111 16.57 3.36 -7.09
N ASN A 112 16.90 4.12 -8.12
CA ASN A 112 17.64 5.38 -7.97
C ASN A 112 16.72 6.59 -7.73
N GLY A 113 17.33 7.74 -7.42
CA GLY A 113 16.64 9.01 -7.19
C GLY A 113 15.73 9.44 -8.35
N CYS A 114 16.06 9.09 -9.59
CA CYS A 114 15.18 9.31 -10.75
C CYS A 114 13.88 8.51 -10.61
N SER A 115 13.99 7.19 -10.45
CA SER A 115 12.86 6.27 -10.34
C SER A 115 12.02 6.44 -9.06
N GLN A 116 12.62 6.93 -7.97
CA GLN A 116 11.96 7.16 -6.68
C GLN A 116 11.59 8.63 -6.43
N SER A 117 11.72 9.49 -7.44
CA SER A 117 11.33 10.90 -7.30
C SER A 117 9.82 11.09 -7.23
N GLY A 118 9.42 12.15 -6.54
CA GLY A 118 8.02 12.45 -6.35
C GLY A 118 7.35 11.54 -5.32
N THR A 119 6.02 11.62 -5.29
CA THR A 119 5.21 10.74 -4.44
C THR A 119 3.96 10.36 -5.18
N MET A 120 3.69 9.07 -5.20
CA MET A 120 2.41 8.53 -5.66
C MET A 120 1.91 7.48 -4.68
N ARG A 121 0.59 7.34 -4.65
CA ARG A 121 -0.10 6.42 -3.77
C ARG A 121 -1.11 5.65 -4.60
N ALA A 122 -1.24 4.37 -4.30
CA ALA A 122 -2.22 3.51 -4.91
C ALA A 122 -3.21 3.00 -3.87
N ILE A 123 -4.48 2.90 -4.27
CA ILE A 123 -5.52 2.22 -3.52
C ILE A 123 -6.18 1.17 -4.41
N ARG A 124 -6.27 -0.05 -3.90
CA ARG A 124 -7.03 -1.15 -4.48
C ARG A 124 -8.30 -1.33 -3.65
N SER A 125 -9.46 -1.42 -4.30
CA SER A 125 -10.72 -1.75 -3.62
C SER A 125 -11.70 -2.42 -4.58
N GLY A 126 -12.13 -3.64 -4.24
CA GLY A 126 -12.92 -4.48 -5.13
C GLY A 126 -12.19 -4.67 -6.47
N ASP A 127 -12.90 -4.42 -7.57
CA ASP A 127 -12.35 -4.53 -8.92
C ASP A 127 -11.56 -3.29 -9.37
N TRP A 128 -11.49 -2.23 -8.56
CA TRP A 128 -10.93 -0.94 -8.96
C TRP A 128 -9.58 -0.61 -8.34
N LYS A 129 -8.73 0.04 -9.11
CA LYS A 129 -7.44 0.55 -8.66
C LYS A 129 -7.29 1.99 -9.10
N LEU A 130 -6.84 2.83 -8.17
CA LEU A 130 -6.52 4.23 -8.41
C LEU A 130 -5.07 4.46 -8.00
N ILE A 131 -4.28 5.06 -8.89
CA ILE A 131 -2.98 5.65 -8.58
C ILE A 131 -3.17 7.17 -8.65
N PHE A 132 -2.62 7.90 -7.69
CA PHE A 132 -2.70 9.36 -7.65
C PHE A 132 -1.38 9.94 -7.14
N ASP A 133 -0.88 10.98 -7.81
CA ASP A 133 0.38 11.63 -7.46
C ASP A 133 0.19 13.02 -6.85
N MET A 134 1.31 13.60 -6.42
CA MET A 134 1.35 14.94 -5.79
C MET A 134 1.10 16.10 -6.77
N GLN A 135 1.06 15.85 -8.09
CA GLN A 135 0.74 16.84 -9.13
C GLN A 135 -0.70 16.71 -9.62
N GLU A 136 -1.55 16.04 -8.84
CA GLU A 136 -2.97 15.80 -9.12
C GLU A 136 -3.21 14.94 -10.37
N ARG A 137 -2.21 14.17 -10.81
CA ARG A 137 -2.35 13.22 -11.91
C ARG A 137 -2.85 11.90 -11.35
N GLY A 138 -3.93 11.40 -11.93
CA GLY A 138 -4.55 10.14 -11.53
C GLY A 138 -4.55 9.13 -12.68
N GLN A 139 -4.56 7.86 -12.29
CA GLN A 139 -4.78 6.73 -13.20
C GLN A 139 -5.81 5.79 -12.56
N LEU A 140 -6.88 5.45 -13.28
CA LEU A 140 -7.97 4.63 -12.77
C LEU A 140 -8.19 3.41 -13.65
N TYR A 141 -8.10 2.22 -13.07
CA TYR A 141 -8.22 0.95 -13.79
C TYR A 141 -9.30 0.05 -13.19
N ASN A 142 -10.08 -0.59 -14.06
CA ASN A 142 -10.97 -1.69 -13.69
C ASN A 142 -10.26 -3.02 -13.96
N LEU A 143 -9.72 -3.67 -12.93
CA LEU A 143 -8.87 -4.85 -13.12
C LEU A 143 -9.63 -6.13 -13.46
N ALA A 144 -10.94 -6.17 -13.26
CA ALA A 144 -11.75 -7.30 -13.73
C ALA A 144 -11.89 -7.29 -15.26
N LYS A 145 -11.95 -6.10 -15.87
CA LYS A 145 -12.03 -5.92 -17.33
C LYS A 145 -10.66 -5.71 -17.98
N ASP A 146 -9.73 -5.11 -17.25
CA ASP A 146 -8.40 -4.73 -17.70
C ASP A 146 -7.34 -5.13 -16.67
N PRO A 147 -7.03 -6.44 -16.56
CA PRO A 147 -6.13 -6.98 -15.55
C PRO A 147 -4.66 -6.54 -15.73
N VAL A 148 -4.34 -5.91 -16.87
CA VAL A 148 -3.00 -5.47 -17.25
C VAL A 148 -2.87 -3.94 -17.29
N GLU A 149 -3.91 -3.21 -16.84
CA GLU A 149 -3.88 -1.75 -16.62
C GLU A 149 -3.49 -0.95 -17.88
N LEU A 150 -4.06 -1.30 -19.03
CA LEU A 150 -3.74 -0.66 -20.30
C LEU A 150 -4.63 0.55 -20.62
N ASN A 151 -5.82 0.62 -20.03
CA ASN A 151 -6.84 1.61 -20.33
C ASN A 151 -7.09 2.46 -19.09
N ASP A 152 -6.46 3.63 -19.05
CA ASP A 152 -6.71 4.62 -18.01
C ASP A 152 -8.10 5.24 -18.18
N LEU A 153 -8.92 5.12 -17.14
CA LEU A 153 -10.29 5.65 -17.05
C LEU A 153 -10.37 6.92 -16.21
N PHE A 154 -9.25 7.47 -15.74
CA PHE A 154 -9.25 8.66 -14.91
C PHE A 154 -9.75 9.88 -15.71
N GLY A 155 -10.65 10.66 -15.12
CA GLY A 155 -11.30 11.80 -15.78
C GLY A 155 -12.39 11.42 -16.78
N HIS A 156 -12.63 10.12 -17.03
CA HIS A 156 -13.70 9.69 -17.93
C HIS A 156 -15.07 9.87 -17.27
N PRO A 157 -16.02 10.60 -17.90
CA PRO A 157 -17.27 11.03 -17.23
C PRO A 157 -18.14 9.87 -16.74
N ASP A 158 -18.19 8.74 -17.46
CA ASP A 158 -18.96 7.55 -17.05
C ASP A 158 -18.46 6.90 -15.75
N TYR A 159 -17.25 7.22 -15.31
CA TYR A 159 -16.62 6.62 -14.12
C TYR A 159 -16.38 7.64 -13.00
N ALA A 160 -16.97 8.85 -13.09
CA ALA A 160 -16.80 9.92 -12.10
C ALA A 160 -17.14 9.46 -10.68
N ASP A 161 -18.25 8.72 -10.50
CA ASP A 161 -18.66 8.19 -9.19
C ASP A 161 -17.63 7.22 -8.59
N VAL A 162 -17.03 6.37 -9.43
CA VAL A 162 -16.00 5.43 -9.01
C VAL A 162 -14.73 6.18 -8.63
N GLN A 163 -14.31 7.14 -9.46
CA GLN A 163 -13.17 7.99 -9.18
C GLN A 163 -13.31 8.72 -7.84
N SER A 164 -14.47 9.33 -7.58
CA SER A 164 -14.73 10.03 -6.31
C SER A 164 -14.66 9.09 -5.11
N LYS A 165 -15.22 7.88 -5.21
CA LYS A 165 -15.14 6.86 -4.14
C LYS A 165 -13.71 6.41 -3.87
N MET A 166 -12.94 6.17 -4.93
CA MET A 166 -11.55 5.74 -4.83
C MET A 166 -10.66 6.84 -4.25
N LEU A 167 -10.85 8.09 -4.66
CA LEU A 167 -10.15 9.26 -4.08
C LEU A 167 -10.48 9.43 -2.59
N ALA A 168 -11.75 9.27 -2.19
CA ALA A 168 -12.15 9.34 -0.79
C ALA A 168 -11.49 8.23 0.06
N LYS A 169 -11.42 7.00 -0.46
CA LYS A 169 -10.70 5.89 0.19
C LYS A 169 -9.20 6.18 0.30
N LEU A 170 -8.58 6.70 -0.77
CA LEU A 170 -7.16 7.06 -0.77
C LEU A 170 -6.85 8.14 0.27
N LEU A 171 -7.72 9.15 0.39
CA LEU A 171 -7.59 10.18 1.42
C LEU A 171 -7.71 9.59 2.83
N GLY A 172 -8.68 8.69 3.04
CA GLY A 172 -8.85 7.99 4.31
C GLY A 172 -7.58 7.21 4.72
N TRP A 173 -7.01 6.46 3.78
CA TRP A 173 -5.74 5.76 3.98
C TRP A 173 -4.56 6.69 4.22
N THR A 174 -4.49 7.79 3.46
CA THR A 174 -3.46 8.81 3.63
C THR A 174 -3.45 9.36 5.06
N LEU A 175 -4.62 9.67 5.62
CA LEU A 175 -4.75 10.13 7.01
C LEU A 175 -4.37 9.05 8.02
N ARG A 176 -4.67 7.78 7.71
CA ARG A 176 -4.31 6.61 8.54
C ARG A 176 -2.85 6.16 8.40
N ALA A 177 -2.10 6.64 7.41
CA ALA A 177 -0.69 6.29 7.20
C ALA A 177 0.29 7.40 7.63
N GLN A 178 -0.17 8.63 7.88
CA GLN A 178 0.64 9.73 8.44
C GLN A 178 1.34 9.40 9.77
N ASP A 179 2.65 9.54 9.85
CA ASP A 179 3.35 9.31 11.10
C ASP A 179 2.93 10.32 12.20
N PRO A 180 2.44 9.89 13.38
CA PRO A 180 2.08 10.78 14.49
C PRO A 180 3.27 11.25 15.32
N LEU A 181 4.50 11.13 14.82
CA LEU A 181 5.69 11.60 15.51
C LEU A 181 5.81 13.13 15.55
N PRO A 182 6.24 13.71 16.69
CA PRO A 182 6.53 13.04 17.96
C PRO A 182 5.26 12.70 18.75
N HIS A 183 5.23 11.52 19.39
CA HIS A 183 4.07 11.12 20.18
C HIS A 183 3.73 12.12 21.31
N PRO A 184 2.44 12.37 21.55
CA PRO A 184 1.99 13.25 22.63
C PRO A 184 2.38 12.65 23.99
N ARG A 185 3.23 13.38 24.73
CA ARG A 185 3.84 12.86 25.98
C ARG A 185 2.95 12.99 27.23
N ARG A 186 1.94 13.87 27.24
CA ARG A 186 1.25 14.26 28.50
C ARG A 186 -0.26 14.40 28.46
N ARG A 187 -0.88 14.84 27.35
CA ARG A 187 -2.30 15.23 27.35
C ARG A 187 -3.23 14.28 26.61
N TYR A 188 -2.73 13.56 25.61
CA TYR A 188 -3.50 12.62 24.82
C TYR A 188 -2.74 11.30 24.71
N LYS A 189 -3.44 10.19 24.92
CA LYS A 189 -2.95 8.84 24.62
C LYS A 189 -3.71 8.38 23.40
N PHE A 190 -3.00 7.96 22.34
CA PHE A 190 -3.66 7.38 21.18
C PHE A 190 -4.50 6.18 21.61
N LYS A 191 -5.78 6.21 21.28
CA LYS A 191 -6.64 5.04 21.39
C LYS A 191 -6.43 4.23 20.12
N SER A 192 -5.85 3.05 20.26
CA SER A 192 -5.71 2.09 19.17
C SER A 192 -6.56 0.85 19.45
N ASP A 193 -6.95 0.20 18.37
CA ASP A 193 -7.56 -1.12 18.42
C ASP A 193 -6.49 -2.19 18.75
N ARG A 194 -6.90 -3.29 19.38
CA ARG A 194 -5.96 -4.36 19.79
C ARG A 194 -5.31 -5.05 18.58
N GLN A 195 -6.03 -5.16 17.46
CA GLN A 195 -5.58 -5.73 16.20
C GLN A 195 -5.07 -4.66 15.22
N ASN A 196 -4.97 -3.41 15.69
CA ASN A 196 -4.52 -2.25 14.93
C ASN A 196 -5.48 -1.80 13.81
N TYR A 197 -6.76 -2.17 13.89
CA TYR A 197 -7.80 -1.71 12.97
C TYR A 197 -8.12 -0.22 13.16
N TRP A 198 -8.46 0.48 12.07
CA TRP A 198 -8.87 1.90 12.01
C TRP A 198 -7.87 2.96 12.48
N SER A 199 -6.99 2.64 13.43
CA SER A 199 -5.94 3.52 13.96
C SER A 199 -4.65 2.72 14.08
N PRO A 200 -3.88 2.61 12.98
CA PRO A 200 -2.71 1.75 12.94
C PRO A 200 -1.51 2.28 13.75
N TYR A 201 -1.68 3.36 14.52
CA TYR A 201 -0.62 3.92 15.34
C TYR A 201 -0.79 3.51 16.81
N ARG A 202 0.11 2.64 17.27
CA ARG A 202 0.31 2.33 18.70
C ARG A 202 1.36 3.24 19.34
#